data_AF-A0A1M7UZY0-F1
#
_entry.id   AF-A0A1M7UZY0-F1
#
_cell.length_a   1.000
_cell.length_b   1.000
_cell.length_c   1.000
_cell.angle_alpha   90.00
_cell.angle_beta   90.00
_cell.angle_gamma   90.00
#
_symmetry.space_group_name_H-M   'P 1'
#
loop_
_entity.id
_entity.type
_entity.pdbx_description
1 polymer ?
#
loop_
_entity_poly.entity_id
_entity_poly.type
_entity_poly.pdbx_seq_one_letter_code
_entity_poly.pdbx_strand_id
1 'polypeptide(L)'
;MENEEKNLFLLNLYFEEWKFRQENLWKRILQFFVVIFFVSTLPLTIGIFNGVKLPQISVIMFPIAGILLTLFFLWFCLAESIRINTIDGKIKRIMADHYPEEYVKNELVPLTKPYQKKEKTWAIFRWRMAIWVPVTLSAMEIVIAIAVIFIIIIGALPSI
;
A
#
# COMPACT_ATOMS: atom_id res chain seq x y z
N MET A 1 -26.19 -20.58 -22.74
CA MET A 1 -27.00 -20.57 -21.50
C MET A 1 -26.21 -21.09 -20.30
N GLU A 2 -26.03 -22.40 -20.06
CA GLU A 2 -25.34 -22.88 -18.82
C GLU A 2 -23.90 -22.34 -18.66
N ASN A 3 -23.12 -22.27 -19.74
CA ASN A 3 -21.75 -21.73 -19.70
C ASN A 3 -21.69 -20.21 -19.52
N GLU A 4 -22.70 -19.47 -20.00
CA GLU A 4 -22.73 -18.01 -19.88
C GLU A 4 -23.09 -17.59 -18.45
N GLU A 5 -24.07 -18.27 -17.83
CA GLU A 5 -24.44 -18.07 -16.43
C GLU A 5 -23.26 -18.37 -15.49
N LYS A 6 -22.52 -19.46 -15.76
CA LYS A 6 -21.30 -19.80 -15.02
C LYS A 6 -20.22 -18.72 -15.16
N ASN A 7 -20.03 -18.16 -16.35
CA ASN A 7 -19.04 -17.11 -16.59
C ASN A 7 -19.43 -15.78 -15.93
N LEU A 8 -20.72 -15.42 -15.94
CA LEU A 8 -21.25 -14.27 -15.20
C LEU A 8 -21.05 -14.44 -13.69
N PHE A 9 -21.32 -15.63 -13.16
CA PHE A 9 -21.09 -15.94 -11.75
C PHE A 9 -19.61 -15.81 -11.38
N LEU A 10 -18.70 -16.38 -12.17
CA LEU A 10 -17.26 -16.28 -11.95
C LEU A 10 -16.77 -14.82 -12.02
N LEU A 11 -17.28 -14.05 -12.98
CA LEU A 11 -16.93 -12.64 -13.12
C LEU A 11 -17.37 -11.85 -11.89
N ASN A 12 -18.61 -12.05 -11.42
CA ASN A 12 -19.11 -11.38 -10.22
C ASN A 12 -18.30 -11.78 -8.98
N LEU A 13 -17.99 -13.07 -8.83
CA LEU A 13 -17.17 -13.57 -7.73
C LEU A 13 -15.77 -12.91 -7.71
N TYR A 14 -15.09 -12.84 -8.86
CA TYR A 14 -13.79 -12.20 -8.94
C TYR A 14 -13.85 -10.70 -8.72
N PHE A 15 -14.91 -10.04 -9.19
CA PHE A 15 -15.12 -8.61 -8.99
C PHE A 15 -15.36 -8.28 -7.52
N GLU A 16 -16.19 -9.06 -6.83
CA GLU A 16 -16.41 -8.95 -5.38
C GLU A 16 -15.11 -9.20 -4.61
N GLU A 17 -14.34 -10.23 -4.96
CA GLU A 17 -13.04 -10.50 -4.34
C GLU A 17 -12.06 -9.34 -4.56
N TRP A 18 -11.98 -8.80 -5.77
CA TRP A 18 -11.13 -7.66 -6.11
C TRP A 18 -11.50 -6.42 -5.29
N LYS A 19 -12.80 -6.10 -5.21
CA LYS A 19 -13.32 -4.97 -4.42
C LYS A 19 -13.01 -5.14 -2.94
N PHE A 20 -13.29 -6.31 -2.38
CA PHE A 20 -13.02 -6.63 -0.98
C PHE A 20 -11.53 -6.45 -0.65
N ARG A 21 -10.63 -6.93 -1.51
CA ARG A 21 -9.18 -6.80 -1.31
C ARG A 21 -8.70 -5.35 -1.39
N GLN A 22 -9.22 -4.58 -2.34
CA GLN A 22 -8.92 -3.14 -2.44
C GLN A 22 -9.32 -2.40 -1.16
N GLU A 23 -10.56 -2.56 -0.71
CA GLU A 23 -11.05 -1.89 0.50
C GLU A 23 -10.25 -2.30 1.75
N ASN A 24 -9.92 -3.58 1.89
CA ASN A 24 -9.12 -4.08 3.01
C ASN A 24 -7.68 -3.56 2.96
N LEU A 25 -7.07 -3.46 1.77
CA LEU A 25 -5.74 -2.88 1.60
C LEU A 25 -5.73 -1.42 2.05
N TRP A 26 -6.67 -0.60 1.60
CA TRP A 26 -6.74 0.82 1.97
C TRP A 26 -6.97 1.04 3.47
N LYS A 27 -7.86 0.25 4.09
CA LYS A 27 -8.08 0.30 5.54
C LYS A 27 -6.81 -0.04 6.31
N ARG A 28 -6.08 -1.08 5.88
CA ARG A 28 -4.82 -1.50 6.51
C ARG A 28 -3.71 -0.47 6.31
N ILE A 29 -3.61 0.15 5.14
CA ILE A 29 -2.63 1.21 4.87
C ILE A 29 -2.76 2.32 5.91
N LEU A 30 -3.98 2.81 6.13
CA LEU A 30 -4.24 3.87 7.12
C LEU A 30 -3.91 3.40 8.54
N GLN A 31 -4.37 2.21 8.92
CA GLN A 31 -4.14 1.67 10.27
C GLN A 31 -2.66 1.48 10.59
N PHE A 32 -1.91 0.84 9.70
CA PHE A 32 -0.48 0.60 9.90
C PHE A 32 0.31 1.91 9.89
N PHE A 33 -0.01 2.85 8.99
CA PHE A 33 0.62 4.17 8.98
C PHE A 33 0.49 4.85 10.35
N VAL A 34 -0.74 4.94 10.88
CA VAL A 34 -0.99 5.56 12.18
C VAL A 34 -0.24 4.83 13.31
N VAL A 35 -0.27 3.51 13.33
CA VAL A 35 0.41 2.72 14.37
C VAL A 35 1.93 2.93 14.32
N ILE A 36 2.53 2.86 13.14
CA ILE A 36 3.98 3.03 12.94
C ILE A 36 4.40 4.45 13.33
N PHE A 37 3.62 5.46 12.92
CA PHE A 37 3.84 6.84 13.29
C PHE A 37 3.88 7.02 14.82
N PHE A 38 2.86 6.50 15.52
CA PHE A 38 2.79 6.59 16.98
C PHE A 38 3.94 5.85 17.66
N VAL A 39 4.27 4.63 17.21
CA VAL A 39 5.39 3.85 17.76
C VAL A 39 6.72 4.58 17.57
N SER A 40 6.95 5.16 16.38
CA SER A 40 8.20 5.85 16.04
C SER A 40 8.37 7.17 16.79
N THR A 41 7.27 7.89 17.02
CA THR A 41 7.27 9.22 17.66
C THR A 41 7.04 9.17 19.17
N LEU A 42 6.75 7.99 19.74
CA LEU A 42 6.49 7.79 21.17
C LEU A 42 7.55 8.44 22.08
N PRO A 43 8.87 8.30 21.80
CA PRO A 43 9.92 9.02 22.52
C PRO A 43 9.69 10.52 22.69
N LEU A 44 9.22 11.20 21.63
CA LEU A 44 9.01 12.65 21.62
C LEU A 44 7.87 13.05 22.56
N THR A 45 6.81 12.25 22.59
CA THR A 45 5.63 12.55 23.41
C THR A 45 5.95 12.54 24.89
N ILE A 46 6.90 11.72 25.34
CA ILE A 46 7.30 11.64 26.75
C ILE A 46 7.99 12.92 27.22
N GLY A 47 8.80 13.55 26.37
CA GLY A 47 9.40 14.85 26.66
C GLY A 47 8.37 15.97 26.82
N ILE A 48 7.17 15.79 26.25
CA ILE A 48 6.06 16.76 26.32
C ILE A 48 5.17 16.46 27.55
N PHE A 49 4.94 15.19 27.88
CA PHE A 49 4.13 14.77 29.02
C PHE A 49 5.01 14.50 30.24
N ASN A 50 5.34 15.57 30.98
CA ASN A 50 6.13 15.62 32.23
C ASN A 50 5.57 14.73 33.38
N GLY A 51 5.55 13.41 33.22
CA GLY A 51 5.07 12.49 34.26
C GLY A 51 4.83 11.04 33.85
N VAL A 52 4.89 10.70 32.55
CA VAL A 52 4.72 9.31 32.10
C VAL A 52 6.09 8.60 32.17
N LYS A 53 6.28 7.78 33.21
CA LYS A 53 7.46 6.91 33.32
C LYS A 53 7.28 5.69 32.41
N LEU A 54 8.05 5.61 31.34
CA LEU A 54 8.17 4.36 30.58
C LEU A 54 8.90 3.29 31.41
N PRO A 55 8.66 2.00 31.13
CA PRO A 55 9.57 0.94 31.57
C PRO A 55 10.99 1.24 31.08
N GLN A 56 12.02 0.72 31.77
CA GLN A 56 13.47 0.94 31.52
C GLN A 56 13.95 0.37 30.18
N ILE A 57 13.31 0.75 29.08
CA ILE A 57 13.65 0.37 27.71
C ILE A 57 14.36 1.56 27.09
N SER A 58 15.43 1.30 26.35
CA SER A 58 16.15 2.34 25.62
C SER A 58 15.20 3.09 24.66
N VAL A 59 15.18 4.41 24.76
CA VAL A 59 14.32 5.31 23.97
C VAL A 59 14.55 5.15 22.45
N ILE A 60 15.75 4.71 22.07
CA ILE A 60 16.14 4.45 20.68
C ILE A 60 15.44 3.20 20.10
N MET A 61 14.99 2.26 20.94
CA MET A 61 14.32 1.04 20.48
C MET A 61 12.99 1.32 19.78
N PHE A 62 12.30 2.39 20.14
CA PHE A 62 11.01 2.77 19.56
C PHE A 62 11.11 3.13 18.06
N PRO A 63 11.94 4.08 17.62
CA PRO A 63 12.09 4.38 16.20
C PRO A 63 12.72 3.21 15.43
N ILE A 64 13.59 2.39 16.04
CA ILE A 64 14.08 1.15 15.41
C ILE A 64 12.93 0.18 15.14
N ALA A 65 12.05 -0.04 16.11
CA ALA A 65 10.86 -0.86 15.93
C ALA A 65 9.94 -0.29 14.84
N GLY A 66 9.80 1.04 14.78
CA GLY A 66 9.10 1.74 13.70
C GLY A 66 9.65 1.44 12.31
N ILE A 67 10.97 1.47 12.13
CA ILE A 67 11.63 1.11 10.86
C ILE A 67 11.34 -0.35 10.49
N LEU A 68 11.47 -1.28 11.45
CA LEU A 68 11.20 -2.70 11.20
C LEU A 68 9.73 -2.94 10.81
N LEU A 69 8.79 -2.31 11.51
CA LEU A 69 7.36 -2.37 11.18
C LEU A 69 7.08 -1.77 9.80
N THR A 70 7.77 -0.69 9.42
CA THR A 70 7.64 -0.07 8.10
C THR A 70 8.08 -1.02 6.98
N LEU A 71 9.21 -1.70 7.15
CA LEU A 71 9.69 -2.68 6.17
C LEU A 71 8.70 -3.85 6.03
N PHE A 72 8.19 -4.36 7.15
CA PHE A 72 7.17 -5.41 7.14
C PHE A 72 5.88 -4.96 6.46
N PHE A 73 5.41 -3.74 6.75
CA PHE A 73 4.23 -3.15 6.14
C PHE A 73 4.39 -2.96 4.63
N LEU A 74 5.55 -2.49 4.18
CA LEU A 74 5.85 -2.33 2.76
C LEU A 74 5.81 -3.69 2.04
N TRP A 75 6.43 -4.72 2.61
CA TRP A 75 6.37 -6.07 2.07
C TRP A 75 4.94 -6.59 1.95
N PHE A 76 4.12 -6.39 3.00
CA PHE A 76 2.70 -6.77 2.99
C PHE A 76 1.92 -6.06 1.87
N CYS A 77 2.11 -4.74 1.70
CA CYS A 77 1.42 -3.96 0.66
C CYS A 77 1.82 -4.41 -0.76
N LEU A 78 3.10 -4.73 -0.97
CA LEU A 78 3.57 -5.24 -2.26
C LEU A 78 2.97 -6.61 -2.55
N ALA A 79 2.93 -7.51 -1.56
CA ALA A 79 2.34 -8.84 -1.72
C ALA A 79 0.84 -8.77 -2.07
N GLU A 80 0.06 -7.93 -1.38
CA GLU A 80 -1.37 -7.75 -1.68
C GLU A 80 -1.58 -7.05 -3.03
N SER A 81 -0.73 -6.08 -3.41
CA SER A 81 -0.80 -5.43 -4.73
C SER A 81 -0.62 -6.42 -5.87
N ILE A 82 0.30 -7.38 -5.74
CA ILE A 82 0.51 -8.45 -6.74
C ILE A 82 -0.72 -9.35 -6.84
N ARG A 83 -1.35 -9.70 -5.71
CA ARG A 83 -2.57 -10.53 -5.67
C ARG A 83 -3.74 -9.83 -6.35
N ILE A 84 -3.96 -8.55 -6.03
CA ILE A 84 -4.99 -7.72 -6.66
C ILE A 84 -4.76 -7.66 -8.17
N ASN A 85 -3.52 -7.46 -8.62
CA ASN A 85 -3.19 -7.43 -10.06
C ASN A 85 -3.46 -8.76 -10.77
N THR A 86 -3.27 -9.88 -10.06
CA THR A 86 -3.57 -11.21 -10.60
C THR A 86 -5.07 -11.41 -10.79
N ILE A 87 -5.90 -10.98 -9.83
CA ILE A 87 -7.37 -11.06 -9.93
C ILE A 87 -7.88 -10.12 -11.03
N ASP A 88 -7.36 -8.89 -11.07
CA ASP A 88 -7.64 -7.90 -12.13
C ASP A 88 -7.37 -8.49 -13.52
N GLY A 89 -6.24 -9.17 -13.69
CA GLY A 89 -5.89 -9.86 -14.93
C GLY A 89 -6.85 -11.01 -15.28
N LYS A 90 -7.37 -11.75 -14.30
CA LYS A 90 -8.38 -12.80 -14.53
C LYS A 90 -9.72 -12.22 -14.96
N ILE A 91 -10.18 -11.15 -14.32
CA ILE A 91 -11.41 -10.43 -14.69
C ILE A 91 -11.30 -9.95 -16.15
N LYS A 92 -10.19 -9.31 -16.51
CA LYS A 92 -9.95 -8.82 -17.89
C LYS A 92 -9.94 -9.92 -18.93
N ARG A 93 -9.33 -11.06 -18.63
CA ARG A 93 -9.33 -12.22 -19.54
C ARG A 93 -10.74 -12.76 -19.75
N ILE A 94 -11.50 -12.98 -18.67
CA ILE A 94 -12.88 -13.46 -18.78
C ILE A 94 -13.75 -12.48 -19.57
N MET A 95 -13.58 -11.17 -19.36
CA MET A 95 -14.28 -10.14 -20.13
C MET A 95 -13.91 -10.17 -21.62
N ALA A 96 -12.61 -10.28 -21.95
CA ALA A 96 -12.14 -10.31 -23.33
C ALA A 96 -12.56 -11.57 -24.10
N ASP A 97 -12.62 -12.72 -23.43
CA ASP A 97 -12.91 -14.00 -24.07
C ASP A 97 -14.41 -14.22 -24.32
N HIS A 98 -15.30 -13.54 -23.59
CA HIS A 98 -16.74 -13.88 -23.56
C HIS A 98 -17.71 -12.72 -23.78
N TYR A 99 -17.25 -11.46 -23.83
CA TYR A 99 -18.14 -10.29 -24.00
C TYR A 99 -17.77 -9.48 -25.25
N PRO A 100 -18.75 -8.85 -25.93
CA PRO A 100 -18.50 -8.00 -27.09
C PRO A 100 -17.50 -6.87 -26.76
N GLU A 101 -16.67 -6.48 -27.74
CA GLU A 101 -15.66 -5.41 -27.58
C GLU A 101 -16.24 -4.08 -27.06
N GLU A 102 -17.54 -3.85 -27.22
CA GLU A 102 -18.26 -2.68 -26.71
C GLU A 102 -18.26 -2.60 -25.17
N TYR A 103 -18.23 -3.74 -24.48
CA TYR A 103 -18.12 -3.82 -23.02
C TYR A 103 -16.66 -3.86 -22.53
N VAL A 104 -15.73 -4.25 -23.42
CA VAL A 104 -14.27 -4.25 -23.19
C VAL A 104 -13.66 -2.86 -23.41
N LYS A 105 -14.38 -1.98 -24.11
CA LYS A 105 -13.91 -0.68 -24.66
C LYS A 105 -13.37 0.31 -23.64
N ASN A 106 -13.62 0.12 -22.34
CA ASN A 106 -13.15 1.02 -21.29
C ASN A 106 -11.83 0.58 -20.63
N GLU A 107 -11.16 -0.45 -21.14
CA GLU A 107 -9.75 -0.69 -20.82
C GLU A 107 -8.88 -0.83 -22.07
N LEU A 108 -7.99 0.16 -22.23
CA LEU A 108 -6.61 0.01 -22.74
C LEU A 108 -6.45 -0.92 -23.95
N VAL A 109 -6.46 -0.31 -25.15
CA VAL A 109 -6.03 -0.88 -26.44
C VAL A 109 -5.00 -2.01 -26.26
N PRO A 110 -5.34 -3.26 -26.59
CA PRO A 110 -4.38 -4.35 -26.61
C PRO A 110 -3.29 -4.05 -27.65
N LEU A 111 -2.03 -4.29 -27.25
CA LEU A 111 -0.81 -4.05 -28.04
C LEU A 111 -0.66 -5.04 -29.21
N THR A 112 -1.62 -5.05 -30.13
CA THR A 112 -1.57 -5.81 -31.40
C THR A 112 -1.96 -4.95 -32.60
N LYS A 113 -1.81 -3.62 -32.52
CA LYS A 113 -1.82 -2.74 -33.69
C LYS A 113 -0.52 -1.93 -33.78
N PRO A 114 0.15 -1.90 -34.95
CA PRO A 114 1.32 -1.05 -35.14
C PRO A 114 0.84 0.41 -35.22
N TYR A 115 1.40 1.23 -34.33
CA TYR A 115 1.61 2.68 -34.50
C TYR A 115 0.37 3.58 -34.64
N GLN A 116 -0.09 4.20 -33.54
CA GLN A 116 -0.46 5.63 -33.54
C GLN A 116 -0.16 6.29 -32.18
N LYS A 117 0.72 7.30 -32.25
CA LYS A 117 1.00 8.40 -31.30
C LYS A 117 1.06 8.06 -29.80
N LYS A 118 2.28 7.72 -29.38
CA LYS A 118 2.75 7.61 -28.00
C LYS A 118 2.61 8.95 -27.26
N GLU A 119 1.48 9.21 -26.62
CA GLU A 119 1.50 10.13 -25.48
C GLU A 119 2.48 9.52 -24.45
N LYS A 120 3.45 10.33 -24.01
CA LYS A 120 4.39 9.95 -22.96
C LYS A 120 3.65 9.87 -21.63
N THR A 121 2.73 8.92 -21.48
CA THR A 121 2.33 8.46 -20.16
C THR A 121 3.55 7.72 -19.60
N TRP A 122 4.27 8.39 -18.71
CA TRP A 122 5.47 7.89 -18.08
C TRP A 122 5.20 6.48 -17.54
N ALA A 123 6.10 5.52 -17.77
CA ALA A 123 5.94 4.14 -17.29
C ALA A 123 5.70 4.06 -15.75
N ILE A 124 6.10 5.10 -15.05
CA ILE A 124 5.85 5.40 -13.63
C ILE A 124 4.35 5.47 -13.32
N PHE A 125 3.52 5.96 -14.25
CA PHE A 125 2.06 6.10 -14.10
C PHE A 125 1.28 4.82 -14.43
N ARG A 126 1.94 3.77 -14.95
CA ARG A 126 1.34 2.43 -15.07
C ARG A 126 1.33 1.67 -13.74
N TRP A 127 2.17 2.07 -12.80
CA TRP A 127 2.14 1.52 -11.44
C TRP A 127 0.92 2.08 -10.72
N ARG A 128 -0.02 1.18 -10.35
CA ARG A 128 -1.28 1.56 -9.69
C ARG A 128 -1.00 2.31 -8.37
N MET A 129 -1.89 3.23 -8.00
CA MET A 129 -1.82 3.95 -6.71
C MET A 129 -1.64 3.03 -5.50
N ALA A 130 -2.12 1.79 -5.59
CA ALA A 130 -1.93 0.73 -4.59
C ALA A 130 -0.46 0.40 -4.27
N ILE A 131 0.50 0.73 -5.16
CA ILE A 131 1.93 0.53 -4.91
C ILE A 131 2.61 1.84 -4.52
N TRP A 132 2.35 2.93 -5.24
CA TRP A 132 2.99 4.23 -4.96
C TRP A 132 2.64 4.77 -3.59
N VAL A 133 1.37 4.69 -3.18
CA VAL A 133 0.94 5.24 -1.90
C VAL A 133 1.67 4.55 -0.74
N PRO A 134 1.68 3.21 -0.61
CA PRO A 134 2.47 2.54 0.44
C PRO A 134 3.96 2.85 0.40
N VAL A 135 4.58 2.94 -0.79
CA VAL A 135 6.00 3.29 -0.93
C VAL A 135 6.28 4.69 -0.39
N THR A 136 5.46 5.68 -0.79
CA THR A 136 5.63 7.07 -0.33
C THR A 136 5.41 7.21 1.18
N LEU A 137 4.35 6.58 1.72
CA LEU A 137 4.10 6.59 3.16
C LEU A 137 5.21 5.89 3.95
N SER A 138 5.71 4.76 3.45
CA SER A 138 6.84 4.05 4.08
C SER A 138 8.12 4.89 4.07
N ALA A 139 8.39 5.61 2.98
CA ALA A 139 9.53 6.51 2.89
C ALA A 139 9.40 7.67 3.91
N MET A 140 8.21 8.24 4.06
CA MET A 140 7.94 9.26 5.07
C MET A 140 8.17 8.73 6.49
N GLU A 141 7.67 7.54 6.82
CA GLU A 141 7.87 6.91 8.14
C GLU A 141 9.35 6.68 8.45
N ILE A 142 10.13 6.20 7.47
CA ILE A 142 11.58 6.01 7.64
C ILE A 142 12.27 7.35 7.91
N VAL A 143 11.92 8.42 7.18
CA VAL A 143 12.47 9.76 7.40
C VAL A 143 12.12 10.28 8.80
N ILE A 144 10.88 10.09 9.24
CA ILE A 144 10.44 10.48 10.59
C ILE A 144 11.22 9.70 11.65
N ALA A 145 11.35 8.38 11.52
CA ALA A 145 12.09 7.56 12.47
C ALA A 145 13.57 7.95 12.56
N ILE A 146 14.22 8.24 11.42
CA ILE A 146 15.60 8.73 11.38
C ILE A 146 15.71 10.11 12.06
N ALA A 147 14.77 11.01 11.80
CA ALA A 147 14.75 12.33 12.44
C ALA A 147 14.59 12.20 13.97
N VAL A 148 13.72 11.31 14.45
CA VAL A 148 13.56 11.04 15.90
C VAL A 148 14.87 10.50 16.49
N ILE A 149 15.53 9.55 15.84
CA ILE A 149 16.82 9.02 16.28
C ILE A 149 17.86 10.15 16.39
N PHE A 150 17.93 11.03 15.39
CA PHE A 150 18.84 12.16 15.39
C PHE A 150 18.58 13.14 16.55
N ILE A 151 17.31 13.44 16.84
CA ILE A 151 16.91 14.29 17.98
C ILE A 151 17.34 13.65 19.31
N ILE A 152 17.16 12.33 19.45
CA ILE A 152 17.59 11.58 20.66
C ILE A 152 19.12 11.65 20.81
N ILE A 153 19.88 11.44 19.74
CA ILE A 153 21.36 11.44 19.76
C ILE A 153 21.92 12.81 20.14
N ILE A 154 21.31 13.90 19.67
CA ILE A 154 21.74 15.28 19.98
C ILE A 154 21.43 15.66 21.44
N GLY A 155 20.69 14.83 22.19
CA GLY A 155 20.34 15.12 23.58
C GLY A 155 19.28 16.22 23.71
N ALA A 156 18.52 16.48 22.63
CA ALA A 156 17.39 17.42 22.66
C ALA A 156 16.18 16.87 23.44
N LEU A 157 16.22 15.59 23.84
CA LEU A 157 15.31 15.04 24.83
C LEU A 157 15.98 15.00 26.21
N PRO A 158 15.28 15.43 27.28
CA PRO A 158 15.80 15.32 28.63
C PRO A 158 16.13 13.86 28.91
N SER A 159 17.38 13.60 29.30
CA SER A 159 17.81 12.33 29.84
C SER A 159 16.96 12.00 31.06
N ILE A 160 16.10 10.99 30.95
CA ILE A 160 15.45 10.36 32.10
C ILE A 160 16.48 9.47 32.79
#